data_AF-A0A183HD64-F1
#
_entry.id   AF-A0A183HD64-F1
#
_cell.length_a   1.000
_cell.length_b   1.000
_cell.length_c   1.000
_cell.angle_alpha   90.00
_cell.angle_beta   90.00
_cell.angle_gamma   90.00
#
_symmetry.space_group_name_H-M   'P 1'
#
loop_
_entity.id
_entity.type
_entity.pdbx_description
1 polymer ?
#
loop_
_entity_poly.entity_id
_entity_poly.type
_entity_poly.pdbx_seq_one_letter_code
_entity_poly.pdbx_strand_id
1 'polypeptide(L)'
;MHNWNDVLDYSTASMERALQFEKITSEFFLLVKDCLRKHYKSNSSESYQKYDDRELLLVDDFCKIKTEINMALCDSVDTRTVIEKLRELIGIGNAYINEMEKKNSIPNCLLLRSVASYMTWLLKIFGVVSQNVDIGFPVEQNGTSSHDISNTSKEELLMPYLTALVDFRENVRKVAREQKIIEILEECDRLRDEVLPELGVRLEDRSAQTCVKLVDRETLLREQQQKRVIEAAKEEEKYRKQCEKAAKEASKNIPPWEMFKQGKEAEKFLKYDDKGIPTHLANGEEISKKQRKKLEKLYETQQKNYEQVRFFENL
;
A
#
# COMPACT_ATOMS: atom_id res chain seq x y z
N MET A 1 -16.12 -11.26 -4.50
CA MET A 1 -16.79 -12.45 -3.94
C MET A 1 -18.07 -12.66 -4.72
N HIS A 2 -18.37 -13.91 -5.05
CA HIS A 2 -19.47 -14.28 -5.96
C HIS A 2 -20.60 -14.91 -5.13
N ASN A 3 -21.84 -14.77 -5.60
CA ASN A 3 -22.93 -15.53 -5.01
C ASN A 3 -22.77 -17.02 -5.39
N TRP A 4 -23.31 -17.94 -4.58
CA TRP A 4 -23.14 -19.38 -4.82
C TRP A 4 -23.79 -19.85 -6.13
N ASN A 5 -24.82 -19.13 -6.58
CA ASN A 5 -25.53 -19.37 -7.83
C ASN A 5 -24.87 -18.71 -9.06
N ASP A 6 -23.90 -17.82 -8.86
CA ASP A 6 -23.24 -17.11 -9.95
C ASP A 6 -22.07 -17.93 -10.52
N VAL A 7 -21.78 -17.74 -11.81
CA VAL A 7 -20.57 -18.32 -12.43
C VAL A 7 -19.34 -17.67 -11.81
N LEU A 8 -18.48 -18.49 -11.21
CA LEU A 8 -17.23 -18.07 -10.61
C LEU A 8 -16.14 -17.95 -11.68
N ASP A 9 -15.73 -16.72 -11.97
CA ASP A 9 -14.59 -16.45 -12.85
C ASP A 9 -13.27 -16.44 -12.05
N TYR A 10 -12.49 -17.50 -12.24
CA TYR A 10 -11.14 -17.65 -11.70
C TYR A 10 -10.16 -16.80 -12.50
N SER A 11 -10.14 -15.50 -12.20
CA SER A 11 -9.18 -14.56 -12.75
C SER A 11 -8.20 -14.05 -11.68
N THR A 12 -7.06 -13.53 -12.12
CA THR A 12 -6.09 -12.84 -11.25
C THR A 12 -6.76 -11.70 -10.48
N ALA A 13 -7.65 -10.95 -11.13
CA ALA A 13 -8.41 -9.87 -10.51
C ALA A 13 -9.37 -10.37 -9.41
N SER A 14 -10.01 -11.53 -9.59
CA SER A 14 -10.84 -12.14 -8.54
C SER A 14 -10.02 -12.55 -7.32
N MET A 15 -8.82 -13.12 -7.53
CA MET A 15 -7.91 -13.49 -6.46
C MET A 15 -7.34 -12.28 -5.73
N GLU A 16 -6.97 -11.21 -6.44
CA GLU A 16 -6.52 -9.96 -5.85
C GLU A 16 -7.58 -9.34 -4.93
N ARG A 17 -8.85 -9.36 -5.31
CA ARG A 17 -9.96 -8.87 -4.46
C ARG A 17 -10.09 -9.67 -3.15
N ALA A 18 -9.85 -10.99 -3.20
CA ALA A 18 -9.88 -11.85 -2.03
C ALA A 18 -8.68 -11.56 -1.11
N LEU A 19 -7.47 -11.49 -1.65
CA LEU A 19 -6.26 -11.12 -0.90
C LEU A 19 -6.37 -9.74 -0.25
N GLN A 20 -6.96 -8.77 -0.96
CA GLN A 20 -7.24 -7.45 -0.40
C GLN A 20 -8.23 -7.50 0.75
N PHE A 21 -9.28 -8.34 0.66
CA PHE A 21 -10.24 -8.51 1.76
C PHE A 21 -9.55 -9.11 2.99
N GLU A 22 -8.86 -10.24 2.81
CA GLU A 22 -8.11 -10.91 3.87
C GLU A 22 -7.13 -9.96 4.55
N LYS A 23 -6.39 -9.17 3.77
CA LYS A 23 -5.48 -8.15 4.27
C LYS A 23 -6.18 -7.13 5.17
N ILE A 24 -7.22 -6.46 4.69
CA ILE A 24 -7.88 -5.41 5.50
C ILE A 24 -8.55 -5.99 6.76
N THR A 25 -9.03 -7.23 6.68
CA THR A 25 -9.63 -7.95 7.80
C THR A 25 -8.57 -8.32 8.84
N SER A 26 -7.42 -8.84 8.40
CA SER A 26 -6.27 -9.15 9.25
C SER A 26 -5.74 -7.90 9.95
N GLU A 27 -5.55 -6.81 9.20
CA GLU A 27 -5.10 -5.52 9.76
C GLU A 27 -6.05 -4.98 10.82
N PHE A 28 -7.36 -5.10 10.62
CA PHE A 28 -8.37 -4.70 11.61
C PHE A 28 -8.28 -5.55 12.88
N PHE A 29 -8.15 -6.88 12.75
CA PHE A 29 -7.99 -7.76 13.92
C PHE A 29 -6.73 -7.45 14.72
N LEU A 30 -5.61 -7.22 14.04
CA LEU A 30 -4.34 -6.85 14.66
C LEU A 30 -4.45 -5.51 15.40
N LEU A 31 -5.19 -4.55 14.83
CA LEU A 31 -5.45 -3.27 15.48
C LEU A 31 -6.30 -3.44 16.76
N VAL A 32 -7.38 -4.23 16.70
CA VAL A 32 -8.21 -4.49 17.89
C VAL A 32 -7.41 -5.22 18.98
N LYS A 33 -6.57 -6.20 18.61
CA LYS A 33 -5.64 -6.86 19.53
C LYS A 33 -4.64 -5.90 20.17
N ASP A 34 -4.13 -4.92 19.42
CA ASP A 34 -3.27 -3.86 19.96
C ASP A 34 -4.00 -2.99 20.99
N CYS A 35 -5.22 -2.53 20.68
CA CYS A 35 -6.04 -1.77 21.62
C CYS A 35 -6.30 -2.57 22.92
N LEU A 36 -6.67 -3.84 22.79
CA LEU A 36 -6.91 -4.72 23.94
C LEU A 36 -5.65 -4.87 24.80
N ARG A 37 -4.49 -5.15 24.20
CA ARG A 37 -3.23 -5.30 24.96
C ARG A 37 -2.84 -4.04 25.72
N LYS A 38 -3.06 -2.85 25.13
CA LYS A 38 -2.67 -1.57 25.73
C LYS A 38 -3.60 -1.12 26.85
N HIS A 39 -4.91 -1.26 26.64
CA HIS A 39 -5.90 -0.57 27.44
C HIS A 39 -6.85 -1.50 28.22
N TYR A 40 -6.91 -2.78 27.87
CA TYR A 40 -7.75 -3.74 28.58
C TYR A 40 -6.93 -4.58 29.56
N LYS A 41 -7.30 -4.49 30.85
CA LYS A 41 -6.77 -5.30 31.94
C LYS A 41 -7.94 -5.95 32.66
N SER A 42 -8.01 -7.28 32.59
CA SER A 42 -9.14 -8.05 33.18
C SER A 42 -9.37 -7.78 34.68
N ASN A 43 -8.34 -7.32 35.40
CA ASN A 43 -8.38 -7.09 36.85
C ASN A 43 -8.60 -5.62 37.22
N SER A 44 -8.85 -4.71 36.26
CA SER A 44 -9.07 -3.29 36.52
C SER A 44 -10.49 -2.86 36.15
N SER A 45 -11.16 -2.15 37.05
CA SER A 45 -12.47 -1.55 36.79
C SER A 45 -12.43 -0.50 35.68
N GLU A 46 -11.26 0.12 35.44
CA GLU A 46 -11.06 1.10 34.36
C GLU A 46 -11.20 0.51 32.96
N SER A 47 -11.08 -0.82 32.83
CA SER A 47 -11.26 -1.53 31.57
C SER A 47 -12.73 -1.70 31.17
N TYR A 48 -13.67 -1.34 32.05
CA TYR A 48 -15.11 -1.37 31.83
C TYR A 48 -15.65 0.05 31.69
N GLN A 49 -15.34 0.66 30.54
CA GLN A 49 -15.81 2.01 30.21
C GLN A 49 -17.31 2.00 29.92
N LYS A 50 -18.02 3.00 30.48
CA LYS A 50 -19.41 3.28 30.11
C LYS A 50 -19.46 3.77 28.67
N TYR A 51 -20.58 3.51 28.00
CA TYR A 51 -20.82 4.04 26.67
C TYR A 51 -21.19 5.52 26.75
N ASP A 52 -20.47 6.34 26.00
CA ASP A 52 -20.87 7.70 25.67
C ASP A 52 -21.74 7.72 24.40
N ASP A 53 -22.14 8.92 23.97
CA ASP A 53 -22.95 9.10 22.76
C ASP A 53 -22.28 8.50 21.52
N ARG A 54 -20.95 8.54 21.42
CA ARG A 54 -20.20 8.01 20.28
C ARG A 54 -20.16 6.48 20.29
N GLU A 55 -19.97 5.86 21.45
CA GLU A 55 -20.09 4.40 21.58
C GLU A 55 -21.51 3.90 21.34
N LEU A 56 -22.53 4.63 21.81
CA LEU A 56 -23.93 4.28 21.55
C LEU A 56 -24.24 4.30 20.04
N LEU A 57 -23.72 5.29 19.31
CA LEU A 57 -23.80 5.32 17.85
C LEU A 57 -23.11 4.11 17.21
N LEU A 58 -21.90 3.77 17.66
CA LEU A 58 -21.18 2.59 17.14
C LEU A 58 -21.92 1.28 17.44
N VAL A 59 -22.57 1.17 18.59
CA VAL A 59 -23.42 0.02 18.95
C VAL A 59 -24.64 -0.07 18.03
N ASP A 60 -25.31 1.05 17.74
CA ASP A 60 -26.46 1.10 16.84
C ASP A 60 -26.07 0.67 15.42
N ASP A 61 -25.00 1.26 14.87
CA ASP A 61 -24.44 0.90 13.57
C ASP A 61 -24.07 -0.59 13.51
N PHE A 62 -23.43 -1.11 14.58
CA PHE A 62 -23.07 -2.51 14.67
C PHE A 62 -24.31 -3.43 14.67
N CYS A 63 -25.33 -3.11 15.46
CA CYS A 63 -26.58 -3.86 15.52
C CYS A 63 -27.33 -3.85 14.18
N LYS A 64 -27.36 -2.70 13.51
CA LYS A 64 -27.95 -2.55 12.18
C LYS A 64 -27.24 -3.45 11.17
N ILE A 65 -25.91 -3.37 11.09
CA ILE A 65 -25.13 -4.18 10.15
C ILE A 65 -25.28 -5.69 10.46
N LYS A 66 -25.34 -6.10 11.73
CA LYS A 66 -25.65 -7.50 12.10
C LYS A 66 -27.00 -7.96 11.57
N THR A 67 -28.01 -7.11 11.63
CA THR A 67 -29.35 -7.40 11.11
C THR A 67 -29.32 -7.57 9.59
N GLU A 68 -28.64 -6.66 8.90
CA GLU A 68 -28.47 -6.72 7.43
C GLU A 68 -27.67 -7.97 6.99
N ILE A 69 -26.63 -8.36 7.74
CA ILE A 69 -25.89 -9.61 7.51
C ILE A 69 -26.82 -10.82 7.69
N ASN A 70 -27.62 -10.84 8.76
CA ASN A 70 -28.55 -11.94 8.99
C ASN A 70 -29.59 -12.05 7.86
N MET A 71 -30.13 -10.91 7.40
CA MET A 71 -31.05 -10.88 6.26
C MET A 71 -30.40 -11.43 4.99
N ALA A 72 -29.16 -11.01 4.69
CA ALA A 72 -28.41 -11.51 3.52
C ALA A 72 -28.11 -13.02 3.62
N LEU A 73 -27.82 -13.54 4.81
CA LEU A 73 -27.61 -14.97 5.01
C LEU A 73 -28.92 -15.77 4.84
N CYS A 74 -30.05 -15.23 5.30
CA CYS A 74 -31.36 -15.84 5.12
C CYS A 74 -31.86 -15.75 3.67
N ASP A 75 -31.39 -14.78 2.89
CA ASP A 75 -31.71 -14.63 1.47
C ASP A 75 -30.68 -15.36 0.60
N SER A 76 -30.94 -16.64 0.33
CA SER A 76 -30.13 -17.45 -0.58
C SER A 76 -28.62 -17.46 -0.24
N VAL A 77 -28.25 -17.31 1.03
CA VAL A 77 -26.85 -17.29 1.48
C VAL A 77 -26.01 -16.29 0.67
N ASP A 78 -26.46 -15.04 0.59
CA ASP A 78 -25.78 -13.98 -0.15
C ASP A 78 -24.45 -13.58 0.52
N THR A 79 -23.42 -14.37 0.27
CA THR A 79 -22.07 -14.14 0.79
C THR A 79 -21.46 -12.85 0.25
N ARG A 80 -21.87 -12.36 -0.92
CA ARG A 80 -21.36 -11.12 -1.48
C ARG A 80 -21.74 -9.94 -0.59
N THR A 81 -23.04 -9.82 -0.28
CA THR A 81 -23.54 -8.77 0.61
C THR A 81 -22.94 -8.90 2.01
N VAL A 82 -22.79 -10.12 2.54
CA VAL A 82 -22.15 -10.32 3.86
C VAL A 82 -20.70 -9.79 3.87
N ILE A 83 -19.91 -10.08 2.84
CA ILE A 83 -18.53 -9.59 2.75
C ILE A 83 -18.49 -8.06 2.61
N GLU A 84 -19.41 -7.45 1.86
CA GLU A 84 -19.54 -5.99 1.77
C GLU A 84 -19.86 -5.38 3.14
N LYS A 85 -20.77 -5.99 3.90
CA LYS A 85 -21.11 -5.58 5.27
C LYS A 85 -19.99 -5.79 6.28
N LEU A 86 -19.17 -6.84 6.13
CA LEU A 86 -17.94 -7.00 6.91
C LEU A 86 -16.94 -5.88 6.64
N ARG A 87 -16.82 -5.41 5.38
CA ARG A 87 -15.99 -4.23 5.05
C ARG A 87 -16.51 -2.97 5.71
N GLU A 88 -17.83 -2.80 5.77
CA GLU A 88 -18.47 -1.69 6.47
C GLU A 88 -18.14 -1.71 7.98
N LEU A 89 -18.22 -2.88 8.63
CA LEU A 89 -17.81 -3.06 10.04
C LEU A 89 -16.35 -2.66 10.29
N ILE A 90 -15.45 -3.08 9.40
CA ILE A 90 -14.03 -2.69 9.46
C ILE A 90 -13.89 -1.16 9.34
N GLY A 91 -14.65 -0.56 8.42
CA GLY A 91 -14.67 0.88 8.19
C GLY A 91 -15.07 1.67 9.43
N ILE A 92 -16.22 1.35 10.04
CA ILE A 92 -16.72 2.05 11.24
C ILE A 92 -15.80 1.83 12.45
N GLY A 93 -15.25 0.62 12.61
CA GLY A 93 -14.32 0.30 13.70
C GLY A 93 -13.00 1.07 13.57
N ASN A 94 -12.40 1.10 12.38
CA ASN A 94 -11.19 1.89 12.12
C ASN A 94 -11.44 3.39 12.30
N ALA A 95 -12.58 3.89 11.84
CA ALA A 95 -12.94 5.30 12.01
C ALA A 95 -13.04 5.67 13.49
N TYR A 96 -13.68 4.83 14.31
CA TYR A 96 -13.77 5.00 15.76
C TYR A 96 -12.39 5.00 16.43
N ILE A 97 -11.53 4.03 16.12
CA ILE A 97 -10.17 3.95 16.70
C ILE A 97 -9.36 5.20 16.37
N ASN A 98 -9.40 5.63 15.11
CA ASN A 98 -8.69 6.83 14.66
C ASN A 98 -9.25 8.12 15.28
N GLU A 99 -10.56 8.19 15.52
CA GLU A 99 -11.20 9.31 16.20
C GLU A 99 -10.74 9.40 17.66
N MET A 100 -10.69 8.27 18.36
CA MET A 100 -10.23 8.20 19.76
C MET A 100 -8.75 8.53 19.88
N GLU A 101 -7.90 8.06 18.95
CA GLU A 101 -6.49 8.42 18.89
C GLU A 101 -6.30 9.94 18.70
N LYS A 102 -7.08 10.57 17.82
CA LYS A 102 -7.04 12.04 17.62
C LYS A 102 -7.48 12.82 18.85
N LYS A 103 -8.44 12.30 19.61
CA LYS A 103 -8.91 12.89 20.87
C LYS A 103 -8.01 12.54 22.06
N ASN A 104 -6.92 11.79 21.83
CA ASN A 104 -6.04 11.25 22.86
C ASN A 104 -6.81 10.52 23.98
N SER A 105 -7.89 9.84 23.60
CA SER A 105 -8.83 9.15 24.47
C SER A 105 -8.72 7.64 24.29
N ILE A 106 -9.00 6.89 25.34
CA ILE A 106 -8.92 5.42 25.30
C ILE A 106 -10.19 4.88 24.64
N PRO A 107 -10.09 4.13 23.53
CA PRO A 107 -11.24 3.52 22.89
C PRO A 107 -11.85 2.40 23.75
N ASN A 108 -13.17 2.21 23.63
CA ASN A 108 -13.89 1.13 24.30
C ASN A 108 -13.49 -0.23 23.72
N CYS A 109 -12.52 -0.86 24.38
CA CYS A 109 -11.89 -2.09 23.91
C CYS A 109 -12.87 -3.28 23.91
N LEU A 110 -13.87 -3.30 24.79
CA LEU A 110 -14.87 -4.36 24.83
C LEU A 110 -15.84 -4.28 23.65
N LEU A 111 -16.21 -3.07 23.24
CA LEU A 111 -17.02 -2.86 22.04
C LEU A 111 -16.26 -3.31 20.79
N LEU A 112 -15.00 -2.88 20.64
CA LEU A 112 -14.12 -3.32 19.55
C LEU A 112 -13.91 -4.84 19.54
N ARG A 113 -13.70 -5.44 20.72
CA ARG A 113 -13.63 -6.90 20.86
C ARG A 113 -14.92 -7.57 20.38
N SER A 114 -16.09 -7.04 20.74
CA SER A 114 -17.38 -7.60 20.34
C SER A 114 -17.56 -7.59 18.83
N VAL A 115 -17.16 -6.50 18.15
CA VAL A 115 -17.16 -6.42 16.68
C VAL A 115 -16.20 -7.47 16.08
N ALA A 116 -14.97 -7.52 16.56
CA ALA A 116 -13.96 -8.43 16.06
C ALA A 116 -14.30 -9.92 16.30
N SER A 117 -14.85 -10.27 17.46
CA SER A 117 -15.31 -11.62 17.78
C SER A 117 -16.50 -12.03 16.90
N TYR A 118 -17.44 -11.12 16.62
CA TYR A 118 -18.55 -11.40 15.68
C TYR A 118 -18.04 -11.66 14.26
N MET A 119 -17.11 -10.84 13.76
CA MET A 119 -16.49 -11.08 12.46
C MET A 119 -15.75 -12.41 12.41
N THR A 120 -14.98 -12.73 13.47
CA THR A 120 -14.27 -14.01 13.59
C THR A 120 -15.24 -15.19 13.58
N TRP A 121 -16.37 -15.08 14.28
CA TRP A 121 -17.42 -16.09 14.27
C TRP A 121 -18.04 -16.30 12.88
N LEU A 122 -18.28 -15.23 12.11
CA LEU A 122 -18.73 -15.35 10.72
C LEU A 122 -17.69 -16.05 9.83
N LEU A 123 -16.41 -15.71 9.98
CA LEU A 123 -15.33 -16.37 9.24
C LEU A 123 -15.19 -17.85 9.61
N LYS A 124 -15.51 -18.23 10.86
CA LYS A 124 -15.61 -19.64 11.29
C LYS A 124 -16.78 -20.36 10.61
N ILE A 125 -17.94 -19.70 10.48
CA ILE A 125 -19.10 -20.25 9.75
C ILE A 125 -18.74 -20.49 8.28
N PHE A 126 -18.03 -19.54 7.66
CA PHE A 126 -17.55 -19.69 6.28
C PHE A 126 -16.37 -20.65 6.12
N GLY A 127 -15.88 -21.25 7.21
CA GLY A 127 -14.79 -22.24 7.17
C GLY A 127 -13.40 -21.64 6.88
N VAL A 128 -13.23 -20.33 7.04
CA VAL A 128 -11.95 -19.63 6.78
C VAL A 128 -11.04 -19.67 8.01
N VAL A 129 -11.62 -19.69 9.23
CA VAL A 129 -10.88 -19.62 10.50
C VAL A 129 -11.11 -20.87 11.34
N SER A 130 -10.05 -21.35 11.99
CA SER A 130 -10.10 -22.48 12.95
C SER A 130 -10.90 -22.16 14.21
N GLN A 131 -11.58 -23.15 14.80
CA GLN A 131 -12.48 -22.94 15.93
C GLN A 131 -11.79 -22.42 17.21
N ASN A 132 -10.50 -22.70 17.39
CA ASN A 132 -9.73 -22.41 18.62
C ASN A 132 -9.20 -20.97 18.72
N VAL A 133 -9.55 -20.08 17.80
CA VAL A 133 -9.07 -18.69 17.79
C VAL A 133 -10.15 -17.74 18.32
N ASP A 134 -9.81 -16.86 19.27
CA ASP A 134 -10.76 -15.88 19.82
C ASP A 134 -11.00 -14.71 18.84
N ILE A 135 -9.92 -14.10 18.33
CA ILE A 135 -9.99 -12.98 17.38
C ILE A 135 -9.02 -13.20 16.22
N GLY A 136 -9.57 -13.16 15.00
CA GLY A 136 -8.84 -13.07 13.74
C GLY A 136 -8.25 -14.38 13.22
N PHE A 137 -7.22 -14.25 12.38
CA PHE A 137 -6.55 -15.39 11.77
C PHE A 137 -5.44 -15.94 12.70
N PRO A 138 -5.26 -17.27 12.75
CA PRO A 138 -4.11 -17.85 13.43
C PRO A 138 -2.81 -17.44 12.72
N VAL A 139 -1.75 -17.19 13.48
CA VAL A 139 -0.40 -17.03 12.93
C VAL A 139 0.15 -18.43 12.66
N GLU A 140 0.33 -18.80 11.40
CA GLU A 140 0.94 -20.07 10.98
C GLU A 140 2.45 -19.87 10.80
N GLN A 141 3.24 -20.27 11.80
CA GLN A 141 4.69 -20.37 11.65
C GLN A 141 5.08 -21.79 11.26
N ASN A 142 5.61 -21.95 10.05
CA ASN A 142 6.22 -23.19 9.58
C ASN A 142 7.33 -23.64 10.54
N GLY A 143 7.14 -24.77 11.24
CA GLY A 143 8.22 -25.40 12.01
C GLY A 143 7.85 -26.27 13.21
N THR A 144 6.62 -26.28 13.71
CA THR A 144 6.21 -27.26 14.73
C THR A 144 4.74 -27.62 14.61
N SER A 145 4.49 -28.80 14.05
CA SER A 145 3.27 -29.57 14.23
C SER A 145 3.18 -30.05 15.70
N SER A 146 3.15 -29.12 16.65
CA SER A 146 2.78 -29.41 18.03
C SER A 146 1.32 -29.02 18.19
N HIS A 147 0.46 -30.03 18.20
CA HIS A 147 -0.99 -29.94 18.20
C HIS A 147 -1.60 -29.31 19.49
N ASP A 148 -0.77 -28.84 20.44
CA ASP A 148 -1.18 -28.60 21.84
C ASP A 148 -0.90 -27.20 22.41
N ILE A 149 -0.25 -26.28 21.68
CA ILE A 149 -0.08 -24.89 22.16
C ILE A 149 -0.92 -23.97 21.30
N SER A 150 -2.00 -23.43 21.87
CA SER A 150 -2.84 -22.42 21.20
C SER A 150 -2.00 -21.20 20.82
N ASN A 151 -2.23 -20.63 19.63
CA ASN A 151 -1.54 -19.43 19.17
C ASN A 151 -1.65 -18.25 20.16
N THR A 152 -2.74 -18.20 20.94
CA THR A 152 -2.93 -17.27 22.05
C THR A 152 -1.81 -17.33 23.09
N SER A 153 -1.31 -18.53 23.41
CA SER A 153 -0.26 -18.72 24.43
C SER A 153 1.12 -18.25 23.96
N LYS A 154 1.43 -18.36 22.66
CA LYS A 154 2.69 -17.85 22.09
C LYS A 154 2.69 -16.33 22.00
N GLU A 155 1.57 -15.73 21.58
CA GLU A 155 1.38 -14.28 21.58
C GLU A 155 1.57 -13.75 23.01
N GLU A 156 0.90 -14.34 24.00
CA GLU A 156 1.03 -13.95 25.41
C GLU A 156 2.48 -14.07 25.94
N LEU A 157 3.23 -15.09 25.52
CA LEU A 157 4.63 -15.28 25.90
C LEU A 157 5.57 -14.23 25.27
N LEU A 158 5.40 -13.94 23.97
CA LEU A 158 6.32 -13.05 23.23
C LEU A 158 6.04 -11.57 23.49
N MET A 159 4.80 -11.21 23.77
CA MET A 159 4.39 -9.82 23.87
C MET A 159 5.16 -8.99 24.91
N PRO A 160 5.44 -9.46 26.13
CA PRO A 160 6.22 -8.69 27.11
C PRO A 160 7.62 -8.33 26.59
N TYR A 161 8.28 -9.26 25.89
CA TYR A 161 9.62 -9.04 25.31
C TYR A 161 9.57 -8.04 24.15
N LEU A 162 8.57 -8.17 23.28
CA LEU A 162 8.39 -7.24 22.15
C LEU A 162 8.05 -5.83 22.62
N THR A 163 7.21 -5.69 23.65
CA THR A 163 6.92 -4.39 24.27
C THR A 163 8.18 -3.77 24.85
N ALA A 164 8.97 -4.53 25.62
CA ALA A 164 10.23 -4.02 26.18
C ALA A 164 11.24 -3.60 25.09
N LEU A 165 11.32 -4.37 23.99
CA LEU A 165 12.17 -4.04 22.84
C LEU A 165 11.70 -2.75 22.15
N VAL A 166 10.39 -2.57 21.96
CA VAL A 166 9.83 -1.35 21.38
C VAL A 166 10.09 -0.15 22.28
N ASP A 167 9.86 -0.27 23.59
CA ASP A 167 10.11 0.83 24.53
C ASP A 167 11.60 1.23 24.54
N PHE A 168 12.50 0.24 24.50
CA PHE A 168 13.93 0.49 24.34
C PHE A 168 14.25 1.22 23.04
N ARG A 169 13.73 0.72 21.90
CA ARG A 169 13.93 1.34 20.57
C ARG A 169 13.41 2.77 20.55
N GLU A 170 12.21 3.04 21.08
CA GLU A 170 11.63 4.39 21.09
C GLU A 170 12.48 5.37 21.91
N ASN A 171 12.99 4.93 23.07
CA ASN A 171 13.90 5.74 23.88
C ASN A 171 15.20 6.05 23.13
N VAL A 172 15.82 5.05 22.51
CA VAL A 172 17.04 5.22 21.69
C VAL A 172 16.77 6.15 20.51
N ARG A 173 15.66 5.95 19.79
CA ARG A 173 15.26 6.75 18.64
C ARG A 173 15.01 8.21 19.01
N LYS A 174 14.39 8.46 20.17
CA LYS A 174 14.19 9.82 20.70
C LYS A 174 15.52 10.54 20.90
N VAL A 175 16.46 9.91 21.60
CA VAL A 175 17.81 10.47 21.83
C VAL A 175 18.54 10.69 20.51
N ALA A 176 18.47 9.73 19.58
CA ALA A 176 19.11 9.84 18.27
C ALA A 176 18.54 10.99 17.43
N ARG A 177 17.22 11.25 17.49
CA ARG A 177 16.60 12.42 16.82
C ARG A 177 17.05 13.74 17.42
N GLU A 178 17.09 13.84 18.75
CA GLU A 178 17.53 15.05 19.45
C GLU A 178 19.00 15.38 19.13
N GLN A 179 19.85 14.35 19.09
CA GLN A 179 21.28 14.46 18.78
C GLN A 179 21.60 14.42 17.27
N LYS A 180 20.60 14.21 16.41
CA LYS A 180 20.72 14.05 14.95
C LYS A 180 21.73 12.97 14.53
N ILE A 181 21.80 11.87 15.27
CA ILE A 181 22.69 10.74 14.96
C ILE A 181 22.00 9.84 13.93
N ILE A 182 22.35 10.00 12.66
CA ILE A 182 21.71 9.31 11.52
C ILE A 182 21.92 7.79 11.61
N GLU A 183 23.13 7.33 11.92
CA GLU A 183 23.49 5.91 11.97
C GLU A 183 22.63 5.08 12.95
N ILE A 184 22.28 5.67 14.11
CA ILE A 184 21.40 5.01 15.09
C ILE A 184 19.96 4.95 14.57
N LEU A 185 19.51 5.97 13.83
CA LEU A 185 18.18 5.95 13.21
C LEU A 185 18.12 4.89 12.10
N GLU A 186 19.17 4.78 11.30
CA GLU A 186 19.30 3.72 10.29
C GLU A 186 19.28 2.32 10.92
N GLU A 187 19.96 2.10 12.03
CA GLU A 187 19.90 0.79 12.72
C GLU A 187 18.52 0.53 13.34
N CYS A 188 17.86 1.56 13.88
CA CYS A 188 16.47 1.45 14.36
C CYS A 188 15.48 1.10 13.24
N ASP A 189 15.73 1.58 12.02
CA ASP A 189 14.91 1.33 10.84
C ASP A 189 15.24 -0.07 10.26
N ARG A 190 16.52 -0.48 10.23
CA ARG A 190 16.94 -1.85 9.89
C ARG A 190 16.28 -2.90 10.78
N LEU A 191 16.27 -2.67 12.10
CA LEU A 191 15.58 -3.57 13.04
C LEU A 191 14.08 -3.69 12.71
N ARG A 192 13.44 -2.57 12.36
CA ARG A 192 12.01 -2.49 12.06
C ARG A 192 11.62 -3.13 10.73
N ASP A 193 12.38 -2.83 9.67
CA ASP A 193 11.98 -3.09 8.28
C ASP A 193 12.62 -4.37 7.69
N GLU A 194 13.69 -4.87 8.30
CA GLU A 194 14.42 -6.06 7.83
C GLU A 194 14.42 -7.19 8.86
N VAL A 195 14.91 -6.93 10.09
CA VAL A 195 15.16 -7.99 11.08
C VAL A 195 13.86 -8.53 11.68
N LEU A 196 13.01 -7.67 12.23
CA LEU A 196 11.76 -8.09 12.87
C LEU A 196 10.78 -8.75 11.89
N PRO A 197 10.65 -8.30 10.63
CA PRO A 197 9.79 -8.95 9.66
C PRO A 197 10.18 -10.40 9.35
N GLU A 198 11.47 -10.73 9.36
CA GLU A 198 11.96 -12.12 9.20
C GLU A 198 11.55 -13.04 10.37
N LEU A 199 11.24 -12.45 11.53
CA LEU A 199 10.78 -13.13 12.73
C LEU A 199 9.25 -13.15 12.86
N GLY A 200 8.51 -12.62 11.88
CA GLY A 200 7.04 -12.54 11.96
C GLY A 200 6.52 -11.37 12.80
N VAL A 201 7.33 -10.31 12.98
CA VAL A 201 6.98 -9.14 13.78
C VAL A 201 6.99 -7.89 12.89
N ARG A 202 5.89 -7.14 12.89
CA ARG A 202 5.76 -5.85 12.22
C ARG A 202 5.61 -4.74 13.25
N LEU A 203 6.43 -3.70 13.12
CA LEU A 203 6.29 -2.46 13.91
C LEU A 203 5.68 -1.34 13.06
N GLU A 204 4.62 -0.73 13.57
CA GLU A 204 3.98 0.43 12.99
C GLU A 204 4.11 1.63 13.92
N ASP A 205 4.95 2.59 13.56
CA ASP A 205 5.04 3.85 14.30
C ASP A 205 3.76 4.67 14.05
N ARG A 206 2.93 4.87 15.09
CA ARG A 206 1.83 5.84 15.07
C ARG A 206 2.26 7.14 15.74
N SER A 207 1.42 8.18 15.63
CA SER A 207 1.73 9.53 16.12
C SER A 207 2.10 9.60 17.61
N ALA A 208 1.59 8.68 18.42
CA ALA A 208 1.84 8.64 19.86
C ALA A 208 2.70 7.45 20.31
N GLN A 209 2.61 6.29 19.63
CA GLN A 209 3.27 5.07 20.07
C GLN A 209 3.47 4.10 18.91
N THR A 210 4.49 3.24 19.02
CA THR A 210 4.73 2.14 18.09
C THR A 210 3.84 0.93 18.43
N CYS A 211 3.12 0.43 17.44
CA CYS A 211 2.27 -0.75 17.54
C CYS A 211 3.04 -2.01 17.13
N VAL A 212 2.91 -3.08 17.91
CA VAL A 212 3.50 -4.39 17.62
C VAL A 212 2.43 -5.30 17.03
N LYS A 213 2.64 -5.80 15.82
CA LYS A 213 1.76 -6.77 15.16
C LYS A 213 2.52 -8.07 14.87
N LEU A 214 1.95 -9.19 15.29
CA LEU A 214 2.45 -10.52 14.91
C LEU A 214 1.77 -10.93 13.60
N VAL A 215 2.58 -11.22 12.58
CA VAL A 215 2.12 -11.58 11.24
C VAL A 215 2.99 -12.71 10.73
N ASP A 216 2.45 -13.59 9.90
CA ASP A 216 3.24 -14.68 9.31
C ASP A 216 4.43 -14.13 8.53
N ARG A 217 5.60 -14.75 8.77
CA ARG A 217 6.84 -14.41 8.08
C ARG A 217 6.66 -14.41 6.56
N GLU A 218 5.98 -15.43 6.02
CA GLU A 218 5.78 -15.56 4.58
C GLU A 218 4.95 -14.41 4.02
N THR A 219 3.92 -13.98 4.75
CA THR A 219 3.09 -12.82 4.38
C THR A 219 3.93 -11.55 4.38
N LEU A 220 4.77 -11.33 5.40
CA LEU A 220 5.67 -10.18 5.48
C LEU A 220 6.69 -10.15 4.35
N LEU A 221 7.33 -11.28 4.06
CA LEU A 221 8.31 -11.39 2.97
C LEU A 221 7.66 -11.16 1.60
N ARG A 222 6.46 -11.70 1.38
CA ARG A 222 5.69 -11.49 0.15
C ARG A 222 5.35 -10.02 -0.04
N GLU A 223 4.91 -9.34 1.01
CA GLU A 223 4.62 -7.91 0.97
C GLU A 223 5.87 -7.06 0.75
N GLN A 224 7.00 -7.41 1.37
CA GLN A 224 8.27 -6.73 1.17
C GLN A 224 8.76 -6.87 -0.28
N GLN A 225 8.66 -8.08 -0.84
CA GLN A 225 9.02 -8.33 -2.25
C GLN A 225 8.10 -7.55 -3.20
N GLN A 226 6.79 -7.55 -2.95
CA GLN A 226 5.84 -6.74 -3.74
C GLN A 226 6.15 -5.25 -3.67
N LYS A 227 6.47 -4.73 -2.47
CA LYS A 227 6.88 -3.33 -2.30
C LYS A 227 8.14 -3.01 -3.10
N ARG A 228 9.18 -3.85 -3.01
CA ARG A 228 10.44 -3.67 -3.76
C ARG A 228 10.21 -3.65 -5.27
N VAL A 229 9.36 -4.55 -5.79
CA VAL A 229 9.00 -4.57 -7.22
C VAL A 229 8.25 -3.29 -7.62
N ILE A 230 7.31 -2.83 -6.82
CA ILE A 230 6.55 -1.60 -7.08
C ILE A 230 7.45 -0.37 -7.03
N GLU A 231 8.36 -0.29 -6.06
CA GLU A 231 9.32 0.81 -5.91
C GLU A 231 10.32 0.82 -7.06
N ALA A 232 10.90 -0.33 -7.42
CA ALA A 232 11.79 -0.45 -8.58
C ALA A 232 11.08 -0.04 -9.89
N ALA A 233 9.84 -0.46 -10.09
CA ALA A 233 9.05 -0.06 -11.26
C ALA A 233 8.78 1.46 -11.28
N LYS A 234 8.52 2.07 -10.11
CA LYS A 234 8.33 3.53 -9.99
C LYS A 234 9.63 4.29 -10.27
N GLU A 235 10.77 3.79 -9.81
CA GLU A 235 12.08 4.38 -10.08
C GLU A 235 12.44 4.27 -11.57
N GLU A 236 12.22 3.11 -12.17
CA GLU A 236 12.43 2.91 -13.61
C GLU A 236 11.52 3.82 -14.45
N GLU A 237 10.25 3.98 -14.07
CA GLU A 237 9.34 4.90 -14.75
C GLU A 237 9.77 6.36 -14.58
N LYS A 238 10.22 6.76 -13.38
CA LYS A 238 10.77 8.11 -13.13
C LYS A 238 12.01 8.37 -13.98
N TYR A 239 12.94 7.41 -14.02
CA TYR A 239 14.16 7.50 -14.82
C TYR A 239 13.84 7.60 -16.31
N ARG A 240 12.94 6.74 -16.82
CA ARG A 240 12.48 6.80 -18.23
C ARG A 240 11.88 8.16 -18.57
N LYS A 241 11.01 8.71 -17.70
CA LYS A 241 10.43 10.04 -17.89
C LYS A 241 11.48 11.15 -17.86
N GLN A 242 12.50 11.05 -17.01
CA GLN A 242 13.61 12.00 -16.99
C GLN A 242 14.45 11.93 -18.27
N CYS A 243 14.83 10.74 -18.72
CA CYS A 243 15.56 10.55 -19.97
C CYS A 243 14.76 11.06 -21.18
N GLU A 244 13.45 10.79 -21.24
CA GLU A 244 12.58 11.32 -22.30
C GLU A 244 12.49 12.84 -22.29
N LYS A 245 12.41 13.46 -21.11
CA LYS A 245 12.42 14.93 -20.98
C LYS A 245 13.76 15.52 -21.40
N ALA A 246 14.86 14.97 -20.91
CA ALA A 246 16.20 15.41 -21.28
C ALA A 246 16.46 15.24 -22.79
N ALA A 247 16.01 14.14 -23.40
CA ALA A 247 16.11 13.93 -24.84
C ALA A 247 15.26 14.94 -25.64
N LYS A 248 14.04 15.25 -25.18
CA LYS A 248 13.19 16.28 -25.80
C LYS A 248 13.80 17.67 -25.67
N GLU A 249 14.35 18.02 -24.51
CA GLU A 249 15.03 19.30 -24.30
C GLU A 249 16.30 19.41 -25.16
N ALA A 250 17.16 18.38 -25.15
CA ALA A 250 18.34 18.32 -26.02
C ALA A 250 17.98 18.43 -27.51
N SER A 251 16.86 17.82 -27.95
CA SER A 251 16.40 17.94 -29.34
C SER A 251 16.02 19.37 -29.73
N LYS A 252 15.56 20.21 -28.78
CA LYS A 252 15.25 21.62 -29.03
C LYS A 252 16.51 22.49 -29.15
N ASN A 253 17.64 22.02 -28.60
CA ASN A 253 18.92 22.71 -28.69
C ASN A 253 19.65 22.44 -30.01
N ILE A 254 19.14 21.55 -30.86
CA ILE A 254 19.72 21.27 -32.17
C ILE A 254 19.39 22.45 -33.11
N PRO A 255 20.39 23.09 -33.73
CA PRO A 255 20.14 24.14 -34.70
C PRO A 255 19.28 23.63 -35.88
N PRO A 256 18.31 24.42 -36.38
CA PRO A 256 17.42 23.99 -37.46
C PRO A 256 18.16 23.53 -38.73
N TRP A 257 19.29 24.17 -39.06
CA TRP A 257 20.11 23.82 -40.24
C TRP A 257 20.94 22.54 -40.08
N GLU A 258 21.00 21.97 -38.87
CA GLU A 258 21.69 20.71 -38.56
C GLU A 258 20.73 19.54 -38.25
N MET A 259 19.45 19.81 -37.98
CA MET A 259 18.49 18.79 -37.52
C MET A 259 18.32 17.61 -38.48
N PHE A 260 18.48 17.82 -39.79
CA PHE A 260 18.38 16.78 -40.81
C PHE A 260 19.73 16.13 -41.15
N LYS A 261 20.84 16.64 -40.60
CA LYS A 261 22.21 16.21 -40.89
C LYS A 261 22.83 15.37 -39.76
N GLN A 262 22.10 15.16 -38.66
CA GLN A 262 22.58 14.40 -37.50
C GLN A 262 21.67 13.19 -37.20
N GLY A 263 22.26 12.17 -36.55
CA GLY A 263 21.54 10.98 -36.08
C GLY A 263 20.90 10.14 -37.19
N LYS A 264 19.78 9.46 -36.87
CA LYS A 264 19.06 8.56 -37.78
C LYS A 264 18.41 9.25 -38.99
N GLU A 265 18.32 10.58 -38.99
CA GLU A 265 17.79 11.34 -40.13
C GLU A 265 18.87 11.58 -41.20
N ALA A 266 20.15 11.66 -40.82
CA ALA A 266 21.27 11.82 -41.75
C ALA A 266 21.41 10.64 -42.72
N GLU A 267 21.06 9.44 -42.27
CA GLU A 267 21.06 8.21 -43.09
C GLU A 267 19.99 8.22 -44.19
N LYS A 268 19.00 9.13 -44.13
CA LYS A 268 17.85 9.15 -45.04
C LYS A 268 18.02 10.11 -46.22
N PHE A 269 18.97 11.03 -46.16
CA PHE A 269 19.06 12.16 -47.09
C PHE A 269 20.48 12.37 -47.61
N LEU A 270 20.61 12.53 -48.93
CA LEU A 270 21.91 12.62 -49.61
C LEU A 270 22.33 14.06 -49.91
N LYS A 271 21.38 14.93 -50.25
CA LYS A 271 21.64 16.34 -50.62
C LYS A 271 20.70 17.28 -49.87
N TYR A 272 21.17 18.49 -49.61
CA TYR A 272 20.48 19.52 -48.85
C TYR A 272 20.55 20.86 -49.59
N ASP A 273 19.59 21.75 -49.35
CA ASP A 273 19.62 23.13 -49.86
C ASP A 273 20.39 24.10 -48.93
N ASP A 274 20.44 25.38 -49.29
CA ASP A 274 21.17 26.43 -48.56
C ASP A 274 20.66 26.65 -47.14
N LYS A 275 19.43 26.21 -46.82
CA LYS A 275 18.84 26.27 -45.47
C LYS A 275 19.08 24.99 -44.68
N GLY A 276 19.72 23.98 -45.28
CA GLY A 276 19.93 22.67 -44.67
C GLY A 276 18.73 21.73 -44.77
N ILE A 277 17.74 22.02 -45.64
CA ILE A 277 16.57 21.15 -45.86
C ILE A 277 16.91 20.09 -46.92
N PRO A 278 16.59 18.80 -46.69
CA PRO A 278 16.83 17.76 -47.67
C PRO A 278 16.19 18.02 -49.03
N THR A 279 16.94 17.75 -50.11
CA THR A 279 16.46 17.80 -51.50
C THR A 279 16.41 16.42 -52.15
N HIS A 280 17.30 15.50 -51.75
CA HIS A 280 17.36 14.14 -52.29
C HIS A 280 17.39 13.10 -51.16
N LEU A 281 16.73 11.97 -51.38
CA LEU A 281 16.77 10.79 -50.51
C LEU A 281 18.12 10.07 -50.61
N ALA A 282 18.40 9.15 -49.68
CA ALA A 282 19.64 8.38 -49.63
C ALA A 282 19.92 7.55 -50.91
N ASN A 283 18.88 7.16 -51.64
CA ASN A 283 18.96 6.46 -52.93
C ASN A 283 19.24 7.40 -54.12
N GLY A 284 19.38 8.71 -53.89
CA GLY A 284 19.63 9.71 -54.92
C GLY A 284 18.37 10.24 -55.62
N GLU A 285 17.17 9.81 -55.24
CA GLU A 285 15.92 10.32 -55.80
C GLU A 285 15.55 11.70 -55.23
N GLU A 286 14.97 12.57 -56.06
CA GLU A 286 14.44 13.86 -55.61
C GLU A 286 13.23 13.68 -54.68
N ILE A 287 13.21 14.45 -53.60
CA ILE A 287 12.11 14.44 -52.63
C ILE A 287 10.85 15.06 -53.27
N SER A 288 9.72 14.36 -53.15
CA SER A 288 8.44 14.85 -53.69
C SER A 288 8.01 16.18 -53.07
N LYS A 289 7.30 17.03 -53.83
CA LYS A 289 6.78 18.33 -53.35
C LYS A 289 5.97 18.22 -52.05
N LYS A 290 5.25 17.11 -51.85
CA LYS A 290 4.46 16.86 -50.63
C LYS A 290 5.35 16.54 -49.42
N GLN A 291 6.42 15.76 -49.61
CA GLN A 291 7.39 15.47 -48.56
C GLN A 291 8.25 16.70 -48.24
N ARG A 292 8.65 17.49 -49.24
CA ARG A 292 9.41 18.72 -49.04
C ARG A 292 8.66 19.74 -48.16
N LYS A 293 7.37 19.98 -48.44
CA LYS A 293 6.51 20.80 -47.56
C LYS A 293 6.42 20.29 -46.12
N LYS A 294 6.50 18.96 -45.92
CA LYS A 294 6.48 18.37 -44.58
C LYS A 294 7.80 18.63 -43.84
N LEU A 295 8.94 18.55 -44.54
CA LEU A 295 10.27 18.85 -44.00
C LEU A 295 10.43 20.35 -43.68
N GLU A 296 9.92 21.24 -44.55
CA GLU A 296 9.87 22.68 -44.30
C GLU A 296 9.07 23.02 -43.03
N LYS A 297 7.91 22.39 -42.83
CA LYS A 297 7.10 22.60 -41.61
C LYS A 297 7.80 22.11 -40.35
N LEU A 298 8.56 21.01 -40.43
CA LEU A 298 9.38 20.50 -39.33
C LEU A 298 10.53 21.46 -39.00
N TYR A 299 11.20 21.99 -40.03
CA TYR A 299 12.24 23.01 -39.91
C TYR A 299 11.72 24.27 -39.20
N GLU A 300 10.59 24.83 -39.64
CA GLU A 300 9.99 26.03 -39.03
C GLU A 300 9.61 25.81 -37.56
N THR A 301 9.13 24.61 -37.23
CA THR A 301 8.79 24.25 -35.85
C THR A 301 10.04 24.17 -34.97
N GLN A 302 11.11 23.56 -35.48
CA GLN A 302 12.39 23.48 -34.79
C GLN A 302 13.04 24.86 -34.62
N GLN A 303 12.92 25.72 -35.62
CA GLN A 303 13.42 27.09 -35.55
C GLN A 303 12.78 27.87 -34.41
N LYS A 304 11.45 27.82 -34.27
CA LYS A 304 10.75 28.45 -33.13
C LYS A 304 11.20 27.88 -31.79
N ASN A 305 11.38 26.56 -31.70
CA ASN A 305 11.84 25.92 -30.46
C ASN A 305 13.27 26.35 -30.09
N TYR A 306 14.18 26.39 -31.06
CA TYR A 306 15.59 26.75 -30.86
C TYR A 306 15.75 28.24 -30.49
N GLU A 307 15.01 29.13 -31.15
CA GLU A 307 14.96 30.56 -30.82
C GLU A 307 14.43 30.79 -29.40
N GLN A 308 13.38 30.06 -29.01
CA GLN A 308 12.81 30.16 -27.67
C GLN A 308 13.80 29.70 -26.59
N VAL A 309 14.50 28.57 -26.78
CA VAL A 309 15.56 28.14 -25.85
C VAL A 309 16.66 29.18 -25.72
N ARG A 310 17.20 29.65 -26.85
CA ARG A 310 18.29 30.66 -26.87
C ARG A 310 17.89 31.98 -26.21
N PHE A 311 16.63 32.37 -26.29
CA PHE A 311 16.12 33.56 -25.61
C PHE A 311 16.17 33.40 -24.09
N PHE A 312 15.82 32.23 -23.55
CA PHE A 312 15.86 31.96 -22.11
C PHE A 312 17.28 31.71 -21.56
N GLU A 313 18.24 31.24 -22.36
CA GLU A 313 19.65 31.08 -21.94
C GLU A 313 20.42 32.40 -21.83
N ASN A 314 19.95 33.48 -22.48
CA ASN A 314 20.62 34.80 -22.51
C ASN A 314 20.03 35.82 -21.51
N LEU A 315 19.08 35.40 -20.67
CA LEU A 315 18.41 36.17 -19.61
C LEU A 315 18.98 35.82 -18.23
#